data_AF-A0A5J4KBK1-F1
#
_entry.id   AF-A0A5J4KBK1-F1
#
_cell.length_a   1.000
_cell.length_b   1.000
_cell.length_c   1.000
_cell.angle_alpha   90.00
_cell.angle_beta   90.00
_cell.angle_gamma   90.00
#
_symmetry.space_group_name_H-M   'P 1'
#
loop_
_entity.id
_entity.type
_entity.pdbx_description
1 polymer ?
#
loop_
_entity_poly.entity_id
_entity_poly.type
_entity_poly.pdbx_seq_one_letter_code
_entity_poly.pdbx_strand_id
1 'polypeptide(L)'
;MDSVIVCVHGRSEQWHLKDQILADFQGGILEGLGRLPAPVAIGRERILLAFYGDLFLPDAALAPASGGAAGQRLSTAATWPGEISSYRGSMAPSAQQATPLTAHTAADPLYQINVARAILREAHQRGLIESGSAEGEQAPTAFSPHTGGGLVWLYSLLVHILQGLEHILGAPRELLRLFVSDVDLYLHNAALRAQVMGRLLALLRQQAGRSIIVVAHSLGTVVAYDVLNTHREIPITAFITLGSPLGLSPFIYQELLPPVPPGQKHPFPANVAAWQNFYDPNDIVALVPALAPLFPGPPGQAVICTPVQNNPADPHSLTGYLIQQAVAQAINNALLCKTPLPSKLK
;
A
#
# COMPACT_ATOMS: atom_id res chain seq x y z
N MET A 1 -7.42 -10.11 27.90
CA MET A 1 -6.48 -10.24 26.76
C MET A 1 -6.09 -8.85 26.33
N ASP A 2 -4.79 -8.55 26.29
CA ASP A 2 -4.27 -7.22 25.99
C ASP A 2 -3.90 -7.06 24.51
N SER A 3 -4.84 -7.43 23.64
CA SER A 3 -4.68 -7.28 22.19
C SER A 3 -5.32 -5.98 21.72
N VAL A 4 -4.71 -5.36 20.71
CA VAL A 4 -5.24 -4.19 20.01
C VAL A 4 -5.31 -4.46 18.51
N ILE A 5 -6.30 -3.84 17.88
CA ILE A 5 -6.40 -3.79 16.42
C ILE A 5 -6.01 -2.38 15.99
N VAL A 6 -4.96 -2.28 15.18
CA VAL A 6 -4.50 -1.04 14.54
C VAL A 6 -4.97 -1.07 13.09
N CYS A 7 -5.93 -0.22 12.79
CA CYS A 7 -6.52 -0.05 11.48
C CYS A 7 -5.73 0.97 10.66
N VAL A 8 -5.54 0.68 9.38
CA VAL A 8 -4.88 1.57 8.42
C VAL A 8 -5.81 1.73 7.22
N HIS A 9 -6.34 2.95 7.06
CA HIS A 9 -7.31 3.24 6.01
C HIS A 9 -6.67 3.35 4.63
N GLY A 10 -7.51 3.36 3.59
CA GLY A 10 -7.09 3.52 2.20
C GLY A 10 -7.02 4.98 1.75
N ARG A 11 -7.04 5.17 0.43
CA ARG A 11 -7.07 6.46 -0.28
C ARG A 11 -8.37 7.25 -0.06
N SER A 12 -8.43 8.48 -0.59
CA SER A 12 -9.66 9.29 -0.69
C SER A 12 -10.32 9.67 0.65
N GLU A 13 -9.61 9.49 1.75
CA GLU A 13 -10.07 9.80 3.09
C GLU A 13 -9.78 11.23 3.56
N GLN A 14 -9.17 12.07 2.70
CA GLN A 14 -8.84 13.47 3.00
C GLN A 14 -10.08 14.33 3.26
N TRP A 15 -11.23 13.95 2.72
CA TRP A 15 -12.51 14.66 2.93
C TRP A 15 -13.39 14.02 4.00
N HIS A 16 -12.97 12.88 4.56
CA HIS A 16 -13.69 12.19 5.62
C HIS A 16 -13.15 12.58 6.99
N LEU A 17 -14.06 12.62 7.96
CA LEU A 17 -13.66 12.81 9.36
C LEU A 17 -12.98 11.54 9.86
N LYS A 18 -11.87 11.70 10.58
CA LYS A 18 -11.17 10.59 11.26
C LYS A 18 -12.14 9.68 12.03
N ASP A 19 -13.10 10.27 12.73
CA ASP A 19 -14.06 9.53 13.57
C ASP A 19 -15.05 8.71 12.73
N GLN A 20 -15.38 9.16 11.51
CA GLN A 20 -16.23 8.40 10.58
C GLN A 20 -15.50 7.14 10.12
N ILE A 21 -14.26 7.28 9.67
CA ILE A 21 -13.45 6.13 9.21
C ILE A 21 -13.20 5.15 10.36
N LEU A 22 -12.92 5.67 11.56
CA LEU A 22 -12.77 4.83 12.75
C LEU A 22 -14.08 4.09 13.06
N ALA A 23 -15.22 4.76 12.93
CA ALA A 23 -16.53 4.14 13.13
C ALA A 23 -16.81 3.03 12.11
N ASP A 24 -16.38 3.18 10.85
CA ASP A 24 -16.52 2.16 9.81
C ASP A 24 -15.66 0.93 10.10
N PHE A 25 -14.40 1.12 10.50
CA PHE A 25 -13.55 0.01 10.96
C PHE A 25 -14.13 -0.69 12.18
N GLN A 26 -14.49 0.07 13.21
CA GLN A 26 -15.08 -0.48 14.44
C GLN A 26 -16.37 -1.23 14.16
N GLY A 27 -17.27 -0.63 13.39
CA GLY A 27 -18.55 -1.21 13.00
C GLY A 27 -18.36 -2.49 12.20
N GLY A 28 -17.57 -2.43 11.14
CA GLY A 28 -17.30 -3.60 10.28
C GLY A 28 -16.64 -4.76 11.03
N ILE A 29 -15.63 -4.48 11.87
CA ILE A 29 -14.96 -5.52 12.68
C ILE A 29 -15.93 -6.14 13.68
N LEU A 30 -16.67 -5.32 14.44
CA LEU A 30 -17.56 -5.81 15.48
C LEU A 30 -18.76 -6.58 14.89
N GLU A 31 -19.31 -6.10 13.78
CA GLU A 31 -20.36 -6.79 13.04
C GLU A 31 -19.86 -8.13 12.50
N GLY A 32 -18.69 -8.13 11.84
CA GLY A 32 -18.06 -9.36 11.34
C GLY A 32 -17.82 -10.38 12.45
N LEU A 33 -17.25 -9.96 13.58
CA LEU A 33 -17.05 -10.82 14.76
C LEU A 33 -18.36 -11.32 15.35
N GLY A 34 -19.39 -10.46 15.43
CA GLY A 34 -20.71 -10.81 15.96
C GLY A 34 -21.44 -11.91 15.16
N ARG A 35 -21.03 -12.15 13.91
CA ARG A 35 -21.54 -13.24 13.07
C ARG A 35 -20.89 -14.60 13.37
N LEU A 36 -19.83 -14.65 14.18
CA LEU A 36 -19.19 -15.91 14.56
C LEU A 36 -19.93 -16.56 15.74
N PRO A 37 -19.92 -17.90 15.89
CA PRO A 37 -20.63 -18.59 16.98
C PRO A 37 -20.14 -18.26 18.39
N ALA A 38 -18.85 -17.96 18.56
CA ALA A 38 -18.22 -17.66 19.84
C ALA A 38 -17.00 -16.73 19.67
N PRO A 39 -17.22 -15.44 19.33
CA PRO A 39 -16.13 -14.51 19.07
C PRO A 39 -15.42 -14.06 20.35
N VAL A 40 -14.15 -13.71 20.22
CA VAL A 40 -13.42 -12.99 21.27
C VAL A 40 -14.01 -11.60 21.42
N ALA A 41 -14.44 -11.26 22.64
CA ALA A 41 -14.94 -9.93 22.96
C ALA A 41 -13.80 -8.89 22.94
N ILE A 42 -13.94 -7.88 22.07
CA ILE A 42 -13.06 -6.71 22.00
C ILE A 42 -13.91 -5.44 22.08
N GLY A 43 -13.45 -4.46 22.86
CA GLY A 43 -14.12 -3.16 22.97
C GLY A 43 -13.62 -2.19 21.90
N ARG A 44 -14.44 -1.20 21.56
CA ARG A 44 -14.11 -0.16 20.55
C ARG A 44 -12.84 0.60 20.89
N GLU A 45 -12.55 0.79 22.17
CA GLU A 45 -11.34 1.45 22.69
C GLU A 45 -10.04 0.71 22.33
N ARG A 46 -10.12 -0.57 21.92
CA ARG A 46 -8.98 -1.38 21.48
C ARG A 46 -8.87 -1.50 19.96
N ILE A 47 -9.75 -0.83 19.21
CA ILE A 47 -9.71 -0.69 17.77
C ILE A 47 -9.30 0.75 17.48
N LEU A 48 -8.07 0.93 17.02
CA LEU A 48 -7.40 2.22 16.86
C LEU A 48 -7.17 2.50 15.38
N LEU A 49 -7.22 3.76 14.97
CA LEU A 49 -7.00 4.16 13.57
C LEU A 49 -5.71 4.97 13.42
N ALA A 50 -4.79 4.50 12.58
CA ALA A 50 -3.69 5.29 12.04
C ALA A 50 -4.23 6.20 10.92
N PHE A 51 -4.82 7.33 11.30
CA PHE A 51 -5.40 8.28 10.34
C PHE A 51 -4.32 9.17 9.74
N TYR A 52 -4.24 9.23 8.42
CA TYR A 52 -3.31 10.05 7.66
C TYR A 52 -3.97 10.81 6.50
N GLY A 53 -5.30 10.72 6.34
CA GLY A 53 -6.02 11.32 5.19
C GLY A 53 -5.87 12.83 5.08
N ASP A 54 -5.84 13.55 6.20
CA ASP A 54 -5.62 15.01 6.24
C ASP A 54 -4.28 15.47 5.65
N LEU A 55 -3.27 14.60 5.56
CA LEU A 55 -2.00 14.93 4.89
C LEU A 55 -2.14 15.09 3.37
N PHE A 56 -3.25 14.61 2.80
CA PHE A 56 -3.57 14.70 1.37
C PHE A 56 -4.51 15.87 1.07
N LEU A 57 -4.87 16.70 2.06
CA LEU A 57 -5.64 17.93 1.83
C LEU A 57 -4.79 18.96 1.06
N PRO A 58 -5.38 19.73 0.12
CA PRO A 58 -4.66 20.75 -0.65
C PRO A 58 -3.90 21.76 0.22
N ASP A 59 -4.49 22.16 1.34
CA ASP A 59 -3.91 23.15 2.25
C ASP A 59 -2.82 22.57 3.16
N ALA A 60 -2.76 21.24 3.31
CA ALA A 60 -1.66 20.59 4.02
C ALA A 60 -0.32 20.79 3.29
N ALA A 61 -0.35 20.98 1.96
CA ALA A 61 0.82 21.32 1.16
C ALA A 61 1.31 22.77 1.33
N LEU A 62 0.49 23.65 1.92
CA LEU A 62 0.79 25.07 2.16
C LEU A 62 1.35 25.34 3.55
N ALA A 63 1.36 24.34 4.45
CA ALA A 63 1.95 24.49 5.76
C ALA A 63 3.47 24.71 5.62
N PRO A 64 4.04 25.82 6.11
CA PRO A 64 5.48 26.00 6.10
C PRO A 64 6.10 24.87 6.91
N ALA A 65 7.14 24.23 6.36
CA ALA A 65 8.00 23.33 7.13
C ALA A 65 8.43 24.11 8.38
N SER A 66 7.84 23.77 9.52
CA SER A 66 7.99 24.56 10.73
C SER A 66 9.48 24.59 11.09
N GLY A 67 10.09 25.76 10.89
CA GLY A 67 11.41 26.10 11.38
C GLY A 67 11.39 26.08 12.90
N GLY A 68 11.69 24.92 13.47
CA GLY A 68 12.11 24.79 14.86
C GLY A 68 13.63 24.86 14.90
N ALA A 69 14.17 25.98 15.38
CA ALA A 69 15.59 26.14 15.63
C ALA A 69 16.10 25.10 16.63
N ALA A 70 16.72 24.05 16.12
CA ALA A 70 17.73 23.24 16.80
C ALA A 70 18.88 22.95 15.82
N GLY A 71 19.40 24.01 15.21
CA GLY A 71 20.64 23.94 14.46
C GLY A 71 21.83 23.97 15.41
N GLN A 72 22.38 22.80 15.74
CA GLN A 72 23.82 22.54 15.62
C GLN A 72 24.18 21.09 16.00
N ARG A 73 24.90 20.47 15.06
CA ARG A 73 25.65 19.19 15.12
C ARG A 73 24.84 17.89 15.14
N LEU A 74 24.63 17.36 13.94
CA LEU A 74 24.95 15.95 13.63
C LEU A 74 25.54 15.88 12.20
N SER A 75 26.78 16.32 12.07
CA SER A 75 27.68 15.86 11.00
C SER A 75 28.52 14.71 11.56
N THR A 76 27.98 13.49 11.57
CA THR A 76 28.79 12.28 11.67
C THR A 76 28.02 11.13 11.04
N ALA A 77 28.67 10.50 10.08
CA ALA A 77 28.23 9.34 9.34
C ALA A 77 27.68 8.22 10.25
N ALA A 78 26.50 7.70 9.92
CA ALA A 78 26.11 6.34 10.28
C ALA A 78 26.56 5.43 9.14
N THR A 79 27.83 5.00 9.19
CA THR A 79 28.36 3.88 8.43
C THR A 79 27.63 2.61 8.84
N TRP A 80 26.96 1.96 7.89
CA TRP A 80 26.49 0.58 8.01
C TRP A 80 27.71 -0.36 8.08
N PRO A 81 27.81 -1.28 9.05
CA PRO A 81 28.93 -2.22 9.13
C PRO A 81 28.66 -3.44 8.22
N GLY A 82 29.55 -3.66 7.26
CA GLY A 82 29.59 -4.84 6.40
C GLY A 82 30.91 -4.91 5.67
N GLU A 83 31.85 -5.66 6.25
CA GLU A 83 33.13 -6.16 5.76
C GLU A 83 33.73 -5.61 4.45
N ILE A 84 34.87 -4.95 4.62
CA ILE A 84 35.85 -4.66 3.56
C ILE A 84 36.66 -5.94 3.31
N SER A 85 36.54 -6.52 2.10
CA SER A 85 37.61 -7.34 1.53
C SER A 85 38.13 -6.68 0.25
N SER A 86 39.44 -6.55 0.21
CA SER A 86 40.26 -5.78 -0.70
C SER A 86 40.21 -6.27 -2.15
N TYR A 87 39.96 -5.36 -3.10
CA TYR A 87 40.54 -5.44 -4.44
C TYR A 87 40.97 -4.06 -4.93
N ARG A 88 42.28 -3.94 -5.19
CA ARG A 88 42.95 -2.76 -5.73
C ARG A 88 43.12 -2.98 -7.24
N GLY A 89 42.66 -2.01 -8.04
CA GLY A 89 43.18 -1.76 -9.39
C GLY A 89 42.16 -1.81 -10.53
N SER A 90 41.74 -0.65 -11.03
CA SER A 90 42.11 -0.14 -12.36
C SER A 90 41.05 0.82 -12.95
N MET A 91 41.54 2.01 -13.30
CA MET A 91 41.06 3.03 -14.24
C MET A 91 39.56 3.17 -14.57
N ALA A 92 39.01 4.33 -14.19
CA ALA A 92 37.74 4.86 -14.63
C ALA A 92 37.73 5.29 -16.12
N PRO A 93 36.61 5.10 -16.84
CA PRO A 93 36.27 5.93 -17.98
C PRO A 93 35.15 6.93 -17.64
N SER A 94 35.43 8.19 -17.99
CA SER A 94 34.56 9.34 -18.22
C SER A 94 33.07 9.27 -17.84
N ALA A 95 32.68 10.17 -16.95
CA ALA A 95 31.30 10.55 -16.66
C ALA A 95 30.60 11.07 -17.93
N GLN A 96 29.74 10.24 -18.53
CA GLN A 96 28.61 10.74 -19.30
C GLN A 96 27.51 11.09 -18.29
N GLN A 97 27.09 12.36 -18.34
CA GLN A 97 26.02 12.93 -17.53
C GLN A 97 24.75 12.08 -17.69
N ALA A 98 24.42 11.29 -16.68
CA ALA A 98 23.09 10.73 -16.54
C ALA A 98 22.13 11.90 -16.23
N THR A 99 21.30 12.26 -17.21
CA THR A 99 20.14 13.13 -17.02
C THR A 99 19.29 12.60 -15.87
N PRO A 100 18.85 13.45 -14.92
CA PRO A 100 18.00 13.00 -13.83
C PRO A 100 16.67 12.51 -14.44
N LEU A 101 16.28 11.28 -14.10
CA LEU A 101 14.92 10.78 -14.32
C LEU A 101 13.95 11.82 -13.74
N THR A 102 13.20 12.47 -14.61
CA THR A 102 12.21 13.48 -14.26
C THR A 102 11.20 12.87 -13.29
N ALA A 103 11.01 13.53 -12.15
CA ALA A 103 9.95 13.20 -11.19
C ALA A 103 8.59 13.40 -11.88
N HIS A 104 8.03 12.32 -12.42
CA HIS A 104 6.67 12.30 -12.96
C HIS A 104 5.70 12.25 -11.79
N THR A 105 4.95 13.33 -11.57
CA THR A 105 3.98 13.46 -10.47
C THR A 105 2.63 12.81 -10.82
N ALA A 106 1.80 12.54 -9.82
CA ALA A 106 0.41 12.08 -9.91
C ALA A 106 -0.45 12.83 -10.92
N ALA A 107 -0.19 14.12 -11.11
CA ALA A 107 -0.87 14.99 -12.07
C ALA A 107 -0.36 14.86 -13.51
N ASP A 108 0.68 14.06 -13.76
CA ASP A 108 1.22 13.77 -15.09
C ASP A 108 0.33 12.74 -15.80
N PRO A 109 -0.33 13.14 -16.90
CA PRO A 109 -1.15 12.22 -17.70
C PRO A 109 -0.41 10.96 -18.15
N LEU A 110 0.90 11.03 -18.42
CA LEU A 110 1.69 9.87 -18.85
C LEU A 110 1.81 8.81 -17.75
N TYR A 111 2.00 9.26 -16.51
CA TYR A 111 2.04 8.36 -15.35
C TYR A 111 0.68 7.65 -15.20
N GLN A 112 -0.41 8.42 -15.25
CA GLN A 112 -1.75 7.85 -15.11
C GLN A 112 -2.10 6.86 -16.23
N ILE A 113 -1.70 7.15 -17.48
CA ILE A 113 -1.83 6.24 -18.61
C ILE A 113 -1.06 4.94 -18.36
N ASN A 114 0.15 5.03 -17.84
CA ASN A 114 1.01 3.87 -17.62
C ASN A 114 0.46 2.96 -16.50
N VAL A 115 -0.05 3.54 -15.40
CA VAL A 115 -0.74 2.77 -14.36
C VAL A 115 -1.99 2.08 -14.93
N ALA A 116 -2.83 2.83 -15.64
CA ALA A 116 -4.04 2.30 -16.24
C ALA A 116 -3.75 1.17 -17.26
N ARG A 117 -2.65 1.27 -18.02
CA ARG A 117 -2.17 0.20 -18.90
C ARG A 117 -1.69 -1.03 -18.14
N ALA A 118 -1.03 -0.89 -16.99
CA ALA A 118 -0.67 -2.06 -16.18
C ALA A 118 -1.90 -2.76 -15.60
N ILE A 119 -2.88 -2.00 -15.14
CA ILE A 119 -4.18 -2.54 -14.71
C ILE A 119 -4.82 -3.35 -15.84
N LEU A 120 -4.87 -2.81 -17.07
CA LEU A 120 -5.39 -3.52 -18.24
C LEU A 120 -4.59 -4.79 -18.59
N ARG A 121 -3.25 -4.72 -18.57
CA ARG A 121 -2.39 -5.88 -18.85
C ARG A 121 -2.61 -6.99 -17.84
N GLU A 122 -2.68 -6.65 -16.56
CA GLU A 122 -2.93 -7.62 -15.49
C GLU A 122 -4.32 -8.23 -15.63
N ALA A 123 -5.35 -7.42 -15.89
CA ALA A 123 -6.71 -7.90 -16.12
C ALA A 123 -6.78 -8.87 -17.33
N HIS A 124 -6.06 -8.57 -18.42
CA HIS A 124 -5.94 -9.45 -19.58
C HIS A 124 -5.21 -10.76 -19.25
N GLN A 125 -4.08 -10.70 -18.54
CA GLN A 125 -3.34 -11.90 -18.11
C GLN A 125 -4.21 -12.83 -17.25
N ARG A 126 -5.16 -12.27 -16.50
CA ARG A 126 -6.11 -13.02 -15.68
C ARG A 126 -7.36 -13.48 -16.43
N GLY A 127 -7.49 -13.17 -17.72
CA GLY A 127 -8.66 -13.53 -18.52
C GLY A 127 -9.93 -12.80 -18.11
N LEU A 128 -9.81 -11.66 -17.42
CA LEU A 128 -10.96 -10.84 -17.02
C LEU A 128 -11.52 -10.02 -18.21
N ILE A 129 -10.75 -9.87 -19.29
CA ILE A 129 -11.07 -9.07 -20.47
C ILE A 129 -10.64 -9.84 -21.74
N GLU A 130 -11.46 -9.81 -22.79
CA GLU A 130 -11.15 -10.51 -24.06
C GLU A 130 -10.04 -9.80 -24.86
N SER A 131 -9.27 -10.60 -25.62
CA SER A 131 -8.03 -10.23 -26.32
C SER A 131 -8.16 -9.12 -27.38
N GLY A 132 -9.38 -8.71 -27.74
CA GLY A 132 -9.64 -7.62 -28.69
C GLY A 132 -9.58 -6.21 -28.11
N SER A 133 -9.46 -6.07 -26.78
CA SER A 133 -9.59 -4.78 -26.07
C SER A 133 -8.25 -4.05 -25.85
N ALA A 134 -7.12 -4.75 -26.03
CA ALA A 134 -5.79 -4.25 -25.67
C ALA A 134 -4.91 -3.84 -26.86
N GLU A 135 -5.29 -4.18 -28.10
CA GLU A 135 -4.45 -3.97 -29.29
C GLU A 135 -4.78 -2.71 -30.11
N GLY A 136 -5.79 -1.95 -29.73
CA GLY A 136 -6.26 -0.79 -30.49
C GLY A 136 -5.73 0.56 -30.03
N GLU A 137 -4.42 0.78 -29.87
CA GLU A 137 -3.79 2.12 -30.01
C GLU A 137 -2.28 2.05 -29.80
N GLN A 138 -1.54 1.85 -30.89
CA GLN A 138 -0.10 2.12 -30.91
C GLN A 138 0.13 3.62 -30.75
N ALA A 139 0.93 4.01 -29.75
CA ALA A 139 1.40 5.39 -29.64
C ALA A 139 2.31 5.71 -30.85
N PRO A 140 2.17 6.88 -31.51
CA PRO A 140 3.10 7.28 -32.55
C PRO A 140 4.51 7.38 -31.97
N THR A 141 5.49 6.81 -32.67
CA THR A 141 6.88 6.66 -32.23
C THR A 141 7.71 7.95 -32.22
N ALA A 142 7.11 9.13 -32.44
CA ALA A 142 7.82 10.40 -32.37
C ALA A 142 6.85 11.57 -32.12
N PHE A 143 6.99 12.29 -31.00
CA PHE A 143 6.48 13.65 -30.85
C PHE A 143 7.43 14.52 -30.02
N SER A 144 7.72 15.71 -30.54
CA SER A 144 8.57 16.72 -29.90
C SER A 144 7.81 17.50 -28.81
N PRO A 145 8.43 17.80 -27.65
CA PRO A 145 7.74 18.22 -26.42
C PRO A 145 7.31 19.70 -26.33
N HIS A 146 7.09 20.42 -27.45
CA HIS A 146 6.95 21.89 -27.41
C HIS A 146 5.67 22.50 -28.01
N THR A 147 4.58 21.74 -28.15
CA THR A 147 3.26 22.31 -28.53
C THR A 147 2.16 21.80 -27.61
N GLY A 148 1.33 22.72 -27.08
CA GLY A 148 0.27 22.46 -26.09
C GLY A 148 -0.79 21.40 -26.47
N GLY A 149 -0.78 20.89 -27.71
CA GLY A 149 -1.61 19.76 -28.13
C GLY A 149 -1.20 18.40 -27.55
N GLY A 150 0.07 18.22 -27.15
CA GLY A 150 0.54 16.95 -26.59
C GLY A 150 -0.10 16.59 -25.24
N LEU A 151 -0.21 17.58 -24.34
CA LEU A 151 -0.88 17.38 -23.04
C LEU A 151 -2.37 17.11 -23.22
N VAL A 152 -3.04 17.87 -24.09
CA VAL A 152 -4.48 17.67 -24.39
C VAL A 152 -4.73 16.25 -24.90
N TRP A 153 -3.88 15.75 -25.81
CA TRP A 153 -3.97 14.38 -26.31
C TRP A 153 -3.75 13.32 -25.22
N LEU A 154 -2.76 13.52 -24.34
CA LEU A 154 -2.53 12.60 -23.23
C LEU A 154 -3.70 12.57 -22.24
N TYR A 155 -4.30 13.71 -21.94
CA TYR A 155 -5.54 13.77 -21.15
C TYR A 155 -6.69 13.06 -21.85
N SER A 156 -6.84 13.23 -23.17
CA SER A 156 -7.85 12.50 -23.95
C SER A 156 -7.62 11.00 -23.93
N LEU A 157 -6.39 10.53 -24.12
CA LEU A 157 -6.03 9.10 -24.06
C LEU A 157 -6.28 8.51 -22.67
N LEU A 158 -5.85 9.21 -21.62
CA LEU A 158 -6.11 8.84 -20.24
C LEU A 158 -7.61 8.70 -19.97
N VAL A 159 -8.40 9.70 -20.40
CA VAL A 159 -9.86 9.65 -20.28
C VAL A 159 -10.39 8.39 -20.96
N HIS A 160 -10.02 8.13 -22.22
CA HIS A 160 -10.46 6.94 -22.97
C HIS A 160 -10.09 5.62 -22.29
N ILE A 161 -8.86 5.49 -21.78
CA ILE A 161 -8.43 4.29 -21.05
C ILE A 161 -9.25 4.12 -19.76
N LEU A 162 -9.50 5.20 -19.02
CA LEU A 162 -10.34 5.17 -17.82
C LEU A 162 -11.81 4.86 -18.17
N GLN A 163 -12.33 5.32 -19.31
CA GLN A 163 -13.67 4.96 -19.79
C GLN A 163 -13.75 3.46 -20.12
N GLY A 164 -12.72 2.93 -20.80
CA GLY A 164 -12.62 1.51 -21.11
C GLY A 164 -12.54 0.68 -19.83
N LEU A 165 -11.73 1.08 -18.85
CA LEU A 165 -11.63 0.41 -17.56
C LEU A 165 -12.95 0.43 -16.77
N GLU A 166 -13.70 1.53 -16.79
CA GLU A 166 -15.02 1.59 -16.17
C GLU A 166 -16.01 0.63 -16.87
N HIS A 167 -16.01 0.59 -18.20
CA HIS A 167 -16.92 -0.24 -18.95
C HIS A 167 -16.59 -1.75 -18.84
N ILE A 168 -15.30 -2.07 -18.81
CA ILE A 168 -14.80 -3.45 -18.83
C ILE A 168 -14.72 -4.02 -17.41
N LEU A 169 -14.29 -3.22 -16.43
CA LEU A 169 -14.05 -3.67 -15.07
C LEU A 169 -15.08 -3.16 -14.05
N GLY A 170 -16.06 -2.36 -14.47
CA GLY A 170 -17.17 -1.90 -13.62
C GLY A 170 -16.80 -0.87 -12.54
N ALA A 171 -15.56 -0.37 -12.53
CA ALA A 171 -15.08 0.55 -11.52
C ALA A 171 -15.36 2.02 -11.92
N PRO A 172 -15.91 2.86 -11.03
CA PRO A 172 -16.12 4.28 -11.32
C PRO A 172 -14.82 4.99 -11.70
N ARG A 173 -14.81 5.84 -12.73
CA ARG A 173 -13.57 6.53 -13.18
C ARG A 173 -12.88 7.32 -12.08
N GLU A 174 -13.65 7.95 -11.21
CA GLU A 174 -13.12 8.73 -10.10
C GLU A 174 -12.43 7.85 -9.05
N LEU A 175 -12.85 6.58 -8.92
CA LEU A 175 -12.15 5.59 -8.09
C LEU A 175 -10.74 5.33 -8.64
N LEU A 176 -10.62 5.12 -9.94
CA LEU A 176 -9.33 4.88 -10.61
C LEU A 176 -8.41 6.11 -10.56
N ARG A 177 -8.93 7.30 -10.88
CA ARG A 177 -8.13 8.54 -10.87
C ARG A 177 -7.54 8.86 -9.52
N LEU A 178 -8.39 8.82 -8.49
CA LEU A 178 -7.97 9.12 -7.13
C LEU A 178 -7.05 8.02 -6.57
N PHE A 179 -7.23 6.75 -6.97
CA PHE A 179 -6.27 5.68 -6.66
C PHE A 179 -4.89 6.00 -7.20
N VAL A 180 -4.80 6.32 -8.49
CA VAL A 180 -3.53 6.68 -9.14
C VAL A 180 -2.88 7.88 -8.46
N SER A 181 -3.67 8.90 -8.10
CA SER A 181 -3.15 10.14 -7.51
C SER A 181 -2.57 9.95 -6.10
N ASP A 182 -3.33 9.33 -5.19
CA ASP A 182 -2.89 9.19 -3.79
C ASP A 182 -1.74 8.17 -3.66
N VAL A 183 -1.78 7.10 -4.46
CA VAL A 183 -0.69 6.11 -4.53
C VAL A 183 0.60 6.76 -5.00
N ASP A 184 0.55 7.54 -6.09
CA ASP A 184 1.72 8.22 -6.61
C ASP A 184 2.30 9.22 -5.60
N LEU A 185 1.43 10.06 -5.01
CA LEU A 185 1.86 11.02 -3.99
C LEU A 185 2.55 10.31 -2.83
N TYR A 186 1.97 9.21 -2.33
CA TYR A 186 2.60 8.43 -1.27
C TYR A 186 3.95 7.84 -1.68
N LEU A 187 4.05 7.22 -2.87
CA LEU A 187 5.25 6.50 -3.28
C LEU A 187 6.42 7.44 -3.62
N HIS A 188 6.14 8.56 -4.30
CA HIS A 188 7.16 9.43 -4.90
C HIS A 188 7.42 10.73 -4.12
N ASN A 189 6.55 11.14 -3.19
CA ASN A 189 6.85 12.26 -2.29
C ASN A 189 7.44 11.74 -0.98
N ALA A 190 8.77 11.70 -0.89
CA ALA A 190 9.49 11.18 0.29
C ALA A 190 9.09 11.87 1.61
N ALA A 191 8.80 13.19 1.59
CA ALA A 191 8.40 13.92 2.79
C ALA A 191 6.98 13.55 3.24
N LEU A 192 6.04 13.40 2.30
CA LEU A 192 4.70 12.91 2.59
C LEU A 192 4.73 11.45 3.06
N ARG A 193 5.48 10.58 2.37
CA ARG A 193 5.66 9.17 2.73
C ARG A 193 6.16 9.02 4.16
N ALA A 194 7.18 9.78 4.54
CA ALA A 194 7.73 9.79 5.90
C ALA A 194 6.71 10.25 6.94
N GLN A 195 5.90 11.27 6.64
CA GLN A 195 4.83 11.73 7.53
C GLN A 195 3.73 10.68 7.71
N VAL A 196 3.26 10.09 6.61
CA VAL A 196 2.24 9.02 6.61
C VAL A 196 2.74 7.81 7.41
N MET A 197 3.94 7.30 7.10
CA MET A 197 4.58 6.20 7.84
C MET A 197 4.77 6.56 9.32
N GLY A 198 5.15 7.80 9.62
CA GLY A 198 5.36 8.30 10.98
C GLY A 198 4.11 8.21 11.85
N ARG A 199 2.92 8.42 11.29
CA ARG A 199 1.65 8.30 12.03
C ARG A 199 1.35 6.87 12.45
N LEU A 200 1.51 5.91 11.52
CA LEU A 200 1.35 4.49 11.84
C LEU A 200 2.42 4.02 12.83
N LEU A 201 3.68 4.38 12.60
CA LEU A 201 4.79 4.03 13.47
C LEU A 201 4.61 4.56 14.90
N ALA A 202 4.15 5.81 15.05
CA ALA A 202 3.86 6.39 16.37
C ALA A 202 2.77 5.59 17.10
N LEU A 203 1.68 5.24 16.41
CA LEU A 203 0.60 4.45 17.00
C LEU A 203 1.08 3.03 17.39
N LEU A 204 1.84 2.35 16.53
CA LEU A 204 2.41 1.04 16.84
C LEU A 204 3.34 1.09 18.06
N ARG A 205 4.18 2.13 18.19
CA ARG A 205 5.05 2.33 19.35
C ARG A 205 4.28 2.60 20.64
N GLN A 206 3.18 3.35 20.58
CA GLN A 206 2.31 3.57 21.74
C GLN A 206 1.68 2.27 22.25
N GLN A 207 1.49 1.28 21.37
CA GLN A 207 0.95 -0.04 21.72
C GLN A 207 2.04 -1.10 21.91
N ALA A 208 3.32 -0.71 21.98
CA ALA A 208 4.42 -1.64 22.19
C ALA A 208 4.21 -2.44 23.49
N GLY A 209 4.53 -3.74 23.45
CA GLY A 209 4.29 -4.67 24.56
C GLY A 209 2.91 -5.32 24.57
N ARG A 210 1.96 -4.82 23.77
CA ARG A 210 0.65 -5.45 23.55
C ARG A 210 0.70 -6.44 22.38
N SER A 211 -0.32 -7.28 22.25
CA SER A 211 -0.52 -8.09 21.03
C SER A 211 -1.16 -7.21 19.95
N ILE A 212 -0.39 -6.83 18.93
CA ILE A 212 -0.83 -5.89 17.89
C ILE A 212 -1.30 -6.67 16.65
N ILE A 213 -2.53 -6.42 16.24
CA ILE A 213 -3.13 -6.90 14.98
C ILE A 213 -3.26 -5.70 14.05
N VAL A 214 -2.62 -5.74 12.89
CA VAL A 214 -2.74 -4.66 11.89
C VAL A 214 -3.78 -5.07 10.86
N VAL A 215 -4.85 -4.27 10.69
CA VAL A 215 -5.87 -4.46 9.65
C VAL A 215 -5.78 -3.29 8.68
N ALA A 216 -5.36 -3.55 7.46
CA ALA A 216 -5.10 -2.51 6.47
C ALA A 216 -5.97 -2.71 5.22
N HIS A 217 -6.42 -1.61 4.62
CA HIS A 217 -7.26 -1.62 3.43
C HIS A 217 -6.66 -0.76 2.31
N SER A 218 -6.71 -1.24 1.06
CA SER A 218 -6.31 -0.49 -0.13
C SER A 218 -4.89 0.09 0.00
N LEU A 219 -4.67 1.40 -0.26
CA LEU A 219 -3.38 2.08 -0.05
C LEU A 219 -2.80 1.87 1.37
N GLY A 220 -3.66 1.71 2.38
CA GLY A 220 -3.23 1.40 3.74
C GLY A 220 -2.41 0.12 3.86
N THR A 221 -2.59 -0.85 2.94
CA THR A 221 -1.78 -2.08 2.94
C THR A 221 -0.35 -1.81 2.49
N VAL A 222 -0.14 -0.85 1.57
CA VAL A 222 1.18 -0.38 1.13
C VAL A 222 1.88 0.37 2.26
N VAL A 223 1.16 1.31 2.90
CA VAL A 223 1.65 2.05 4.07
C VAL A 223 2.06 1.11 5.20
N ALA A 224 1.19 0.15 5.53
CA ALA A 224 1.45 -0.83 6.56
C ALA A 224 2.65 -1.71 6.20
N TYR A 225 2.74 -2.21 4.97
CA TYR A 225 3.87 -3.02 4.53
C TYR A 225 5.20 -2.26 4.68
N ASP A 226 5.27 -1.02 4.19
CA ASP A 226 6.49 -0.20 4.32
C ASP A 226 6.91 -0.04 5.78
N VAL A 227 5.98 0.30 6.67
CA VAL A 227 6.29 0.46 8.10
C VAL A 227 6.72 -0.85 8.73
N LEU A 228 5.98 -1.94 8.53
CA LEU A 228 6.29 -3.23 9.14
C LEU A 228 7.62 -3.79 8.62
N ASN A 229 7.94 -3.57 7.35
CA ASN A 229 9.14 -4.08 6.73
C ASN A 229 10.40 -3.25 7.03
N THR A 230 10.25 -1.94 7.31
CA THR A 230 11.36 -1.04 7.70
C THR A 230 11.57 -0.94 9.22
N HIS A 231 10.52 -1.15 10.02
CA HIS A 231 10.54 -1.09 11.50
C HIS A 231 10.29 -2.47 12.13
N ARG A 232 11.21 -3.39 11.85
CA ARG A 232 11.11 -4.80 12.28
C ARG A 232 11.32 -5.01 13.78
N GLU A 233 11.64 -3.96 14.54
CA GLU A 233 11.76 -4.00 15.99
C GLU A 233 10.40 -4.15 16.70
N ILE A 234 9.28 -3.86 16.01
CA ILE A 234 7.93 -3.92 16.59
C ILE A 234 7.26 -5.25 16.23
N PRO A 235 6.99 -6.13 17.20
CA PRO A 235 6.28 -7.39 16.97
C PRO A 235 4.83 -7.20 16.54
N ILE A 236 4.40 -7.93 15.51
CA ILE A 236 3.02 -7.93 15.01
C ILE A 236 2.43 -9.34 15.07
N THR A 237 1.33 -9.50 15.81
CA THR A 237 0.62 -10.78 15.94
C THR A 237 -0.01 -11.23 14.62
N ALA A 238 -0.63 -10.30 13.89
CA ALA A 238 -1.14 -10.57 12.56
C ALA A 238 -1.17 -9.31 11.69
N PHE A 239 -0.86 -9.47 10.41
CA PHE A 239 -1.07 -8.47 9.37
C PHE A 239 -2.20 -8.97 8.46
N ILE A 240 -3.32 -8.25 8.47
CA ILE A 240 -4.53 -8.56 7.71
C ILE A 240 -4.69 -7.47 6.65
N THR A 241 -4.60 -7.85 5.38
CA THR A 241 -4.73 -6.93 4.25
C THR A 241 -6.02 -7.17 3.49
N LEU A 242 -6.73 -6.10 3.15
CA LEU A 242 -8.03 -6.10 2.48
C LEU A 242 -7.93 -5.28 1.18
N GLY A 243 -8.36 -5.83 0.04
CA GLY A 243 -8.35 -5.10 -1.23
C GLY A 243 -6.95 -4.59 -1.62
N SER A 244 -5.92 -5.41 -1.38
CA SER A 244 -4.52 -4.97 -1.39
C SER A 244 -3.94 -4.80 -2.80
N PRO A 245 -3.41 -3.62 -3.17
CA PRO A 245 -2.74 -3.42 -4.46
C PRO A 245 -1.24 -3.77 -4.43
N LEU A 246 -0.72 -4.35 -3.33
CA LEU A 246 0.71 -4.62 -3.10
C LEU A 246 1.41 -5.37 -4.25
N GLY A 247 0.69 -6.24 -4.96
CA GLY A 247 1.27 -7.02 -6.06
C GLY A 247 1.35 -6.29 -7.40
N LEU A 248 0.79 -5.08 -7.52
CA LEU A 248 0.75 -4.35 -8.79
C LEU A 248 2.15 -3.84 -9.17
N SER A 249 2.76 -4.49 -10.15
CA SER A 249 4.11 -4.18 -10.66
C SER A 249 4.03 -3.49 -12.03
N PRO A 250 4.95 -2.57 -12.37
CA PRO A 250 6.04 -2.04 -11.53
C PRO A 250 5.60 -1.01 -10.47
N PHE A 251 4.40 -0.42 -10.62
CA PHE A 251 4.03 0.85 -9.98
C PHE A 251 3.99 0.86 -8.45
N ILE A 252 3.56 -0.23 -7.81
CA ILE A 252 3.50 -0.33 -6.35
C ILE A 252 4.58 -1.27 -5.87
N TYR A 253 4.62 -2.49 -6.41
CA TYR A 253 5.47 -3.54 -5.90
C TYR A 253 6.96 -3.18 -5.92
N GLN A 254 7.46 -2.48 -6.96
CA GLN A 254 8.89 -2.13 -7.05
C GLN A 254 9.26 -0.91 -6.19
N GLU A 255 8.28 -0.10 -5.80
CA GLU A 255 8.45 1.12 -5.02
C GLU A 255 8.33 0.87 -3.51
N LEU A 256 8.08 -0.37 -3.08
CA LEU A 256 7.96 -0.74 -1.66
C LEU A 256 9.28 -0.57 -0.91
N LEU A 257 9.19 -0.35 0.41
CA LEU A 257 10.35 -0.16 1.27
C LEU A 257 10.71 -1.39 2.11
N PRO A 258 12.01 -1.59 2.40
CA PRO A 258 13.14 -0.95 1.71
C PRO A 258 13.21 -1.42 0.24
N PRO A 259 13.81 -0.63 -0.67
CA PRO A 259 13.97 -1.04 -2.06
C PRO A 259 14.77 -2.34 -2.15
N VAL A 260 14.37 -3.23 -3.06
CA VAL A 260 15.10 -4.47 -3.33
C VAL A 260 15.85 -4.37 -4.66
N PRO A 261 17.04 -4.98 -4.79
CA PRO A 261 17.75 -5.02 -6.06
C PRO A 261 16.93 -5.68 -7.18
N PRO A 262 17.13 -5.30 -8.44
CA PRO A 262 16.47 -5.95 -9.57
C PRO A 262 16.63 -7.47 -9.54
N GLY A 263 15.53 -8.18 -9.77
CA GLY A 263 15.49 -9.66 -9.73
C GLY A 263 15.33 -10.26 -8.32
N GLN A 264 15.41 -9.44 -7.26
CA GLN A 264 15.04 -9.87 -5.90
C GLN A 264 13.57 -9.56 -5.60
N LYS A 265 13.03 -10.25 -4.60
CA LYS A 265 11.65 -10.09 -4.15
C LYS A 265 11.60 -9.39 -2.79
N HIS A 266 10.57 -8.57 -2.60
CA HIS A 266 10.27 -7.98 -1.31
C HIS A 266 9.95 -9.08 -0.30
N PRO A 267 10.55 -9.10 0.90
CA PRO A 267 10.38 -10.22 1.81
C PRO A 267 9.03 -10.17 2.55
N PHE A 268 8.59 -11.31 3.06
CA PHE A 268 7.65 -11.33 4.17
C PHE A 268 8.28 -10.58 5.37
N PRO A 269 7.60 -9.60 6.01
CA PRO A 269 8.17 -8.86 7.14
C PRO A 269 8.46 -9.78 8.34
N ALA A 270 9.73 -9.86 8.74
CA ALA A 270 10.19 -10.85 9.74
C ALA A 270 9.59 -10.67 11.15
N ASN A 271 8.99 -9.52 11.43
CA ASN A 271 8.31 -9.17 12.68
C ASN A 271 6.81 -9.51 12.69
N VAL A 272 6.27 -10.02 11.59
CA VAL A 272 4.86 -10.43 11.47
C VAL A 272 4.76 -11.94 11.74
N ALA A 273 3.90 -12.34 12.68
CA ALA A 273 3.72 -13.76 12.98
C ALA A 273 2.79 -14.47 11.98
N ALA A 274 1.80 -13.77 11.45
CA ALA A 274 0.86 -14.28 10.45
C ALA A 274 0.43 -13.17 9.48
N TRP A 275 0.42 -13.45 8.18
CA TRP A 275 -0.09 -12.53 7.16
C TRP A 275 -1.21 -13.19 6.37
N GLN A 276 -2.41 -12.60 6.45
CA GLN A 276 -3.60 -13.02 5.70
C GLN A 276 -4.04 -11.88 4.77
N ASN A 277 -4.20 -12.18 3.49
CA ASN A 277 -4.66 -11.26 2.46
C ASN A 277 -6.03 -11.67 1.95
N PHE A 278 -6.99 -10.76 1.97
CA PHE A 278 -8.35 -10.96 1.47
C PHE A 278 -8.60 -10.06 0.26
N TYR A 279 -9.20 -10.64 -0.77
CA TYR A 279 -9.48 -9.95 -2.03
C TYR A 279 -10.82 -10.41 -2.60
N ASP A 280 -11.58 -9.50 -3.20
CA ASP A 280 -12.68 -9.86 -4.08
C ASP A 280 -12.13 -10.08 -5.50
N PRO A 281 -12.49 -11.16 -6.20
CA PRO A 281 -12.09 -11.35 -7.60
C PRO A 281 -12.46 -10.22 -8.56
N ASN A 282 -13.50 -9.45 -8.24
CA ASN A 282 -13.99 -8.28 -8.97
C ASN A 282 -13.41 -6.95 -8.45
N ASP A 283 -12.58 -6.98 -7.40
CA ASP A 283 -11.86 -5.81 -6.92
C ASP A 283 -10.63 -5.55 -7.80
N ILE A 284 -10.77 -4.53 -8.64
CA ILE A 284 -9.76 -4.13 -9.63
C ILE A 284 -8.53 -3.46 -9.02
N VAL A 285 -8.59 -3.08 -7.75
CA VAL A 285 -7.43 -2.56 -7.01
C VAL A 285 -6.60 -3.74 -6.50
N ALA A 286 -7.25 -4.86 -6.18
CA ALA A 286 -6.62 -6.12 -5.76
C ALA A 286 -6.30 -7.06 -6.93
N LEU A 287 -5.94 -6.52 -8.10
CA LEU A 287 -5.74 -7.29 -9.34
C LEU A 287 -4.68 -8.38 -9.26
N VAL A 288 -3.70 -8.24 -8.37
CA VAL A 288 -2.66 -9.25 -8.12
C VAL A 288 -2.87 -9.87 -6.74
N PRO A 289 -3.82 -10.81 -6.59
CA PRO A 289 -4.21 -11.32 -5.28
C PRO A 289 -3.24 -12.37 -4.73
N ALA A 290 -2.45 -13.02 -5.60
CA ALA A 290 -1.48 -14.03 -5.23
C ALA A 290 -0.20 -13.37 -4.69
N LEU A 291 -0.27 -12.89 -3.44
CA LEU A 291 0.85 -12.21 -2.79
C LEU A 291 1.92 -13.20 -2.28
N ALA A 292 1.55 -14.44 -1.94
CA ALA A 292 2.49 -15.45 -1.45
C ALA A 292 3.78 -15.63 -2.29
N PRO A 293 3.72 -15.79 -3.63
CA PRO A 293 4.93 -15.89 -4.44
C PRO A 293 5.72 -14.59 -4.55
N LEU A 294 5.09 -13.43 -4.31
CA LEU A 294 5.73 -12.12 -4.38
C LEU A 294 6.47 -11.78 -3.08
N PHE A 295 5.97 -12.25 -1.94
CA PHE A 295 6.55 -11.99 -0.63
C PHE A 295 7.07 -13.28 0.02
N PRO A 296 8.25 -13.80 -0.41
CA PRO A 296 8.81 -15.01 0.17
C PRO A 296 9.07 -14.83 1.67
N GLY A 297 8.55 -15.76 2.46
CA GLY A 297 8.78 -15.85 3.90
C GLY A 297 9.79 -16.93 4.29
N PRO A 298 10.18 -16.99 5.57
CA PRO A 298 10.98 -18.08 6.10
C PRO A 298 10.24 -19.42 5.97
N PRO A 299 10.93 -20.56 6.04
CA PRO A 299 10.30 -21.89 5.95
C PRO A 299 9.09 -22.02 6.89
N GLY A 300 7.95 -22.41 6.33
CA GLY A 300 6.69 -22.55 7.07
C GLY A 300 5.88 -21.26 7.25
N GLN A 301 6.34 -20.11 6.73
CA GLN A 301 5.57 -18.87 6.69
C GLN A 301 5.38 -18.40 5.25
N ALA A 302 4.12 -18.13 4.89
CA ALA A 302 3.74 -17.54 3.63
C ALA A 302 2.48 -16.68 3.84
N VAL A 303 2.26 -15.73 2.94
CA VAL A 303 1.01 -14.96 2.91
C VAL A 303 -0.13 -15.91 2.54
N ILE A 304 -1.18 -15.98 3.36
CA ILE A 304 -2.38 -16.75 3.04
C ILE A 304 -3.33 -15.83 2.29
N CYS A 305 -3.58 -16.12 1.01
CA CYS A 305 -4.45 -15.31 0.17
C CYS A 305 -5.82 -15.99 0.02
N THR A 306 -6.89 -15.33 0.46
CA THR A 306 -8.24 -15.90 0.51
C THR A 306 -9.22 -15.02 -0.28
N PRO A 307 -9.88 -15.54 -1.32
CA PRO A 307 -10.93 -14.80 -2.01
C PRO A 307 -12.15 -14.64 -1.11
N VAL A 308 -12.84 -13.51 -1.24
CA VAL A 308 -14.13 -13.23 -0.58
C VAL A 308 -15.14 -12.68 -1.58
N GLN A 309 -16.41 -12.58 -1.17
CA GLN A 309 -17.48 -11.95 -1.95
C GLN A 309 -17.89 -10.65 -1.26
N ASN A 310 -17.20 -9.57 -1.63
CA ASN A 310 -17.49 -8.22 -1.18
C ASN A 310 -18.80 -7.71 -1.84
N ASN A 311 -19.19 -6.48 -1.54
CA ASN A 311 -20.38 -5.85 -2.08
C ASN A 311 -20.31 -5.82 -3.62
N PRO A 312 -21.23 -6.47 -4.36
CA PRO A 312 -21.19 -6.46 -5.82
C PRO A 312 -21.30 -5.06 -6.44
N ALA A 313 -21.91 -4.10 -5.74
CA ALA A 313 -21.99 -2.70 -6.18
C ALA A 313 -20.72 -1.88 -5.83
N ASP A 314 -19.90 -2.39 -4.92
CA ASP A 314 -18.61 -1.80 -4.53
C ASP A 314 -17.64 -2.91 -4.06
N PRO A 315 -17.01 -3.64 -5.00
CA PRO A 315 -16.12 -4.76 -4.67
C PRO A 315 -14.88 -4.36 -3.86
N HIS A 316 -14.60 -3.06 -3.77
CA HIS A 316 -13.52 -2.47 -3.00
C HIS A 316 -13.99 -1.85 -1.67
N SER A 317 -15.21 -2.16 -1.23
CA SER A 317 -15.78 -1.64 0.02
C SER A 317 -15.03 -2.14 1.25
N LEU A 318 -14.55 -1.22 2.10
CA LEU A 318 -13.93 -1.54 3.39
C LEU A 318 -14.88 -2.36 4.28
N THR A 319 -16.09 -1.84 4.51
CA THR A 319 -17.05 -2.48 5.41
C THR A 319 -17.54 -3.80 4.83
N GLY A 320 -17.72 -3.87 3.51
CA GLY A 320 -18.07 -5.12 2.83
C GLY A 320 -17.00 -6.20 2.94
N TYR A 321 -15.70 -5.84 2.99
CA TYR A 321 -14.61 -6.77 3.35
C TYR A 321 -14.70 -7.19 4.83
N LEU A 322 -14.86 -6.24 5.75
CA LEU A 322 -14.80 -6.50 7.19
C LEU A 322 -15.92 -7.41 7.70
N ILE A 323 -17.10 -7.37 7.08
CA ILE A 323 -18.22 -8.24 7.45
C ILE A 323 -18.07 -9.68 6.95
N GLN A 324 -17.07 -9.98 6.10
CA GLN A 324 -16.86 -11.33 5.58
C GLN A 324 -16.46 -12.30 6.68
N GLN A 325 -17.07 -13.49 6.69
CA GLN A 325 -16.81 -14.50 7.70
C GLN A 325 -15.32 -14.89 7.76
N ALA A 326 -14.64 -14.98 6.60
CA ALA A 326 -13.22 -15.33 6.54
C ALA A 326 -12.33 -14.24 7.19
N VAL A 327 -12.65 -12.96 6.97
CA VAL A 327 -11.95 -11.82 7.59
C VAL A 327 -12.20 -11.80 9.10
N ALA A 328 -13.46 -11.96 9.53
CA ALA A 328 -13.81 -12.05 10.94
C ALA A 328 -13.10 -13.21 11.64
N GLN A 329 -13.02 -14.38 11.00
CA GLN A 329 -12.31 -15.54 11.54
C GLN A 329 -10.81 -15.27 11.68
N ALA A 330 -10.19 -14.60 10.70
CA ALA A 330 -8.79 -14.21 10.77
C ALA A 330 -8.50 -13.25 11.94
N ILE A 331 -9.35 -12.23 12.13
CA ILE A 331 -9.26 -11.30 13.26
C ILE A 331 -9.46 -12.07 14.58
N ASN A 332 -10.49 -12.91 14.67
CA ASN A 332 -10.80 -13.69 15.86
C ASN A 332 -9.65 -14.64 16.25
N ASN A 333 -9.07 -15.33 15.27
CA ASN A 333 -7.92 -16.20 15.49
C ASN A 333 -6.70 -15.41 15.98
N ALA A 334 -6.45 -14.23 15.40
CA ALA A 334 -5.36 -13.36 15.83
C ALA A 334 -5.58 -12.82 17.26
N LEU A 335 -6.82 -12.55 17.66
CA LEU A 335 -7.17 -12.16 19.03
C LEU A 335 -6.97 -13.30 20.05
N LEU A 336 -7.09 -14.56 19.63
CA LEU A 336 -6.79 -15.73 20.46
C LEU A 336 -5.30 -16.02 20.58
N CYS A 337 -4.48 -15.57 19.62
CA CYS A 337 -3.04 -15.74 19.65
C CYS A 337 -2.43 -14.91 20.78
N LYS A 338 -1.88 -15.61 21.79
CA LYS A 338 -1.28 -14.99 22.97
C LYS A 338 0.14 -14.46 22.73
N THR A 339 0.73 -14.66 21.56
CA THR A 339 2.20 -14.63 21.40
C THR A 339 2.79 -13.27 21.76
N PRO A 340 3.54 -13.17 22.89
CA PRO A 340 4.62 -12.22 22.98
C PRO A 340 5.74 -12.81 22.11
N LEU A 341 6.07 -12.20 20.97
CA LEU A 341 7.30 -12.56 20.29
C LEU A 341 8.45 -12.36 21.29
N PRO A 342 9.39 -13.32 21.40
CA PRO A 342 10.43 -13.26 22.41
C PRO A 342 11.26 -11.99 22.21
N SER A 343 11.29 -11.15 23.25
CA SER A 343 12.26 -10.07 23.38
C SER A 343 13.65 -10.69 23.50
N LYS A 344 14.30 -10.96 22.37
CA LYS A 344 15.75 -11.18 22.34
C LYS A 344 16.40 -10.03 21.58
N LEU A 345 16.46 -8.89 22.26
CA LEU A 345 17.61 -8.00 22.15
C LEU A 345 18.57 -8.43 23.26
N LYS A 346 19.63 -9.14 22.88
CA LYS A 346 20.91 -9.12 23.59
C LYS A 346 21.88 -8.35 22.72
#